data_AF-A0A482W5B7-F1
#
_entry.id   AF-A0A482W5B7-F1
#
_cell.length_a   1.000
_cell.length_b   1.000
_cell.length_c   1.000
_cell.angle_alpha   90.00
_cell.angle_beta   90.00
_cell.angle_gamma   90.00
#
_symmetry.space_group_name_H-M   'P 1'
#
loop_
_entity.id
_entity.type
_entity.pdbx_description
1 polymer ?
#
loop_
_entity_poly.entity_id
_entity_poly.type
_entity_poly.pdbx_seq_one_letter_code
_entity_poly.pdbx_strand_id
1 'polypeptide(L)'
;MSNPTYKPSEGKREEFRKYLEKNGVMDALTKVLVNLYEEPEKPEDALEYIRDRLAMQAGLDTFNQMKTKCDEYEAKIEQLEQDIEQLKLNLEPPPAEEEIVGVDTEAVLPEDVPQEEAPLAETTTGEQLPPQENVEQ
;
A
#
# COMPACT_ATOMS: atom_id res chain seq x y z
N MET A 1 -3.93 26.23 28.71
CA MET A 1 -4.21 24.98 29.45
C MET A 1 -3.00 24.69 30.31
N SER A 2 -3.13 24.80 31.64
CA SER A 2 -2.01 24.57 32.57
C SER A 2 -1.84 23.08 32.80
N ASN A 3 -0.69 22.53 32.38
CA ASN A 3 -0.38 21.13 32.58
C ASN A 3 -0.11 20.89 34.08
N PRO A 4 -0.82 19.99 34.77
CA PRO A 4 -0.57 19.72 36.19
C PRO A 4 0.87 19.24 36.35
N THR A 5 1.63 19.91 37.22
CA THR A 5 3.04 19.60 37.48
C THR A 5 3.14 18.22 38.14
N TYR A 6 3.23 17.18 37.31
CA TYR A 6 3.52 15.83 37.77
C TYR A 6 4.92 15.79 38.36
N LYS A 7 5.02 15.58 39.68
CA LYS A 7 6.28 15.35 40.39
C LYS A 7 6.40 13.85 40.69
N PRO A 8 7.06 13.06 39.82
CA PRO A 8 7.29 11.65 40.11
C PRO A 8 8.14 11.49 41.38
N SER A 9 7.94 10.38 42.10
CA SER A 9 8.84 10.00 43.21
C SER A 9 10.26 9.76 42.68
N GLU A 10 11.27 9.92 43.54
CA GLU A 10 12.67 9.76 43.13
C GLU A 10 12.95 8.37 42.55
N GLY A 11 12.31 7.31 43.08
CA GLY A 11 12.40 5.96 42.53
C GLY A 11 11.91 5.87 41.09
N LYS A 12 10.74 6.44 40.78
CA LYS A 12 10.19 6.45 39.41
C LYS A 12 11.06 7.26 38.44
N ARG A 13 11.64 8.37 38.92
CA ARG A 13 12.56 9.20 38.13
C ARG A 13 13.84 8.43 37.79
N GLU A 14 14.40 7.70 38.75
CA GLU A 14 15.60 6.89 38.57
C GLU A 14 15.36 5.70 37.63
N GLU A 15 14.24 5.00 37.78
CA GLU A 15 13.83 3.94 36.85
C GLU A 15 13.70 4.43 35.41
N PHE A 16 13.07 5.59 35.21
CA PHE A 16 12.94 6.20 33.89
C PHE A 16 14.29 6.61 33.30
N ARG A 17 15.18 7.18 34.12
CA ARG A 17 16.55 7.51 33.69
C ARG A 17 17.31 6.26 33.23
N LYS A 18 17.30 5.20 34.04
CA LYS A 18 17.93 3.92 33.68
C LYS A 18 17.35 3.32 32.40
N TYR A 19 16.04 3.46 32.20
CA TYR A 19 15.41 3.04 30.95
C TYR A 19 15.96 3.82 29.75
N LEU A 20 16.04 5.16 29.83
CA LEU A 20 16.59 5.97 28.73
C LEU A 20 18.06 5.64 28.45
N GLU A 21 18.86 5.44 29.49
CA GLU A 21 20.27 5.05 29.35
C GLU A 21 20.41 3.66 28.73
N LYS A 22 19.64 2.66 29.20
CA LYS A 22 19.66 1.29 28.66
C LYS A 22 19.26 1.21 27.19
N ASN A 23 18.31 2.04 26.76
CA ASN A 23 17.86 2.08 25.36
C ASN A 23 18.69 3.04 24.49
N GLY A 24 19.75 3.65 25.03
CA GLY A 24 20.62 4.54 24.27
C GLY A 24 20.01 5.90 23.92
N VAL A 25 18.83 6.24 24.46
CA VAL A 25 18.13 7.51 24.17
C VAL A 25 18.97 8.70 24.64
N MET A 26 19.60 8.59 25.81
CA MET A 26 20.46 9.65 26.34
C MET A 26 21.69 9.90 25.44
N ASP A 27 22.30 8.84 24.93
CA ASP A 27 23.46 8.94 24.03
C ASP A 27 23.06 9.53 22.68
N ALA A 28 21.96 9.05 22.09
CA ALA A 28 21.42 9.59 20.84
C ALA A 28 21.09 11.08 20.95
N LEU A 29 20.38 11.50 22.01
CA LEU A 29 20.08 12.92 22.25
C LEU A 29 21.36 13.75 22.42
N THR A 30 22.34 13.24 23.16
CA THR A 30 23.62 13.93 23.36
C THR A 30 24.34 14.13 22.03
N LYS A 31 24.44 13.09 21.19
CA LYS A 31 25.07 13.17 19.86
C LYS A 31 24.37 14.17 18.95
N VAL A 32 23.04 14.16 18.90
CA VAL A 32 22.27 15.09 18.07
C VAL A 32 22.48 16.54 18.51
N LEU A 33 22.51 16.81 19.83
CA LEU A 33 22.76 18.14 20.36
C LEU A 33 24.20 18.60 20.14
N VAL A 34 25.18 17.71 20.24
CA VAL A 34 26.59 18.01 19.90
C VAL A 34 26.70 18.34 18.41
N ASN A 35 26.13 17.52 17.53
CA ASN A 35 26.13 17.79 16.09
C ASN A 35 25.49 19.15 15.77
N LEU A 36 24.36 19.48 16.39
CA LEU A 36 23.70 20.78 16.22
C LEU A 36 24.55 21.95 16.75
N TYR A 37 25.35 21.71 17.80
CA TYR A 37 26.27 22.71 18.34
C TYR A 37 27.49 22.94 17.45
N GLU A 38 28.01 21.87 16.84
CA GLU A 38 29.18 21.89 15.96
C GLU A 38 28.86 22.32 14.51
N GLU A 39 27.58 22.31 14.12
CA GLU A 39 27.14 22.71 12.79
C GLU A 39 27.52 24.18 12.51
N PRO A 40 28.36 24.45 11.49
CA PRO A 40 28.86 25.80 11.21
C PRO A 40 27.75 26.73 10.72
N GLU A 41 26.77 26.18 10.01
CA GLU A 41 25.58 26.87 9.55
C GLU A 41 24.35 26.29 10.26
N LYS A 42 23.82 27.03 11.23
CA LYS A 42 22.68 26.54 12.00
C LYS A 42 21.46 26.42 11.10
N PRO A 43 20.75 25.28 11.14
CA PRO A 43 19.52 25.12 10.36
C PRO A 43 18.48 26.15 10.79
N GLU A 44 17.70 26.65 9.83
CA GLU A 44 16.60 27.59 10.11
C GLU A 44 15.56 26.96 11.04
N ASP A 45 15.26 25.67 10.85
CA ASP A 45 14.43 24.86 11.74
C ASP A 45 15.27 23.80 12.49
N ALA A 46 15.65 24.14 13.72
CA ALA A 46 16.38 23.24 14.60
C ALA A 46 15.58 22.00 15.02
N LEU A 47 14.25 22.08 15.09
CA LEU A 47 13.41 20.94 15.47
C LEU A 47 13.33 19.91 14.35
N GLU A 48 13.21 20.38 13.11
CA GLU A 48 13.31 19.52 11.92
C GLU A 48 14.67 18.82 11.87
N TYR A 49 15.76 19.55 12.09
CA TYR A 49 17.10 18.95 12.15
C TYR A 49 17.20 17.85 13.22
N ILE A 50 16.71 18.12 14.43
CA ILE A 50 16.75 17.14 15.53
C ILE A 50 15.92 15.90 15.18
N ARG A 51 14.71 16.08 14.62
CA ARG A 51 13.84 14.98 14.18
C ARG A 51 14.57 14.10 13.15
N ASP A 52 15.14 14.72 12.12
CA ASP A 52 15.79 13.97 11.03
C ASP A 52 17.07 13.29 11.51
N ARG A 53 17.88 13.94 12.35
CA ARG A 53 19.07 13.31 12.95
C ARG A 53 18.72 12.15 13.88
N LEU A 54 17.64 12.25 14.65
CA LEU A 54 17.16 11.14 15.47
C LEU A 54 16.64 9.98 14.62
N ALA A 55 15.93 10.25 13.53
CA ALA A 55 15.52 9.21 12.59
C ALA A 55 16.74 8.48 12.00
N MET A 56 17.76 9.24 11.56
CA MET A 56 19.02 8.66 11.07
C MET A 56 19.75 7.83 12.13
N GLN A 57 19.83 8.30 13.38
CA GLN A 57 20.44 7.56 14.50
C GLN A 57 19.70 6.23 14.77
N ALA A 58 18.38 6.21 14.56
CA ALA A 58 17.54 5.02 14.69
C ALA A 58 17.55 4.11 13.44
N GLY A 59 18.24 4.49 12.37
CA GLY A 59 18.24 3.75 11.09
C GLY A 59 16.91 3.83 10.34
N LEU A 60 16.12 4.87 10.59
CA LEU A 60 14.84 5.13 9.92
C LEU A 60 15.02 6.15 8.81
N ASP A 61 14.15 6.08 7.80
CA ASP A 61 14.03 7.14 6.81
C ASP A 61 13.66 8.46 7.50
N THR A 62 14.28 9.55 7.06
CA THR A 62 13.89 10.90 7.48
C THR A 62 12.49 11.23 6.99
N PHE A 63 11.84 12.19 7.64
CA PHE A 63 10.53 12.67 7.19
C PHE A 63 10.56 13.16 5.74
N ASN A 64 11.62 13.89 5.36
CA ASN A 64 11.79 14.41 4.01
C ASN A 64 11.96 13.30 2.97
N GLN A 65 12.72 12.24 3.30
CA GLN A 65 12.82 11.06 2.43
C GLN A 65 11.48 10.34 2.28
N MET A 66 10.73 10.17 3.38
CA MET A 66 9.42 9.52 3.33
C MET A 66 8.43 10.34 2.51
N LYS A 67 8.41 11.66 2.71
CA LYS A 67 7.58 12.59 1.93
C LYS A 67 7.90 12.50 0.43
N THR A 68 9.19 12.51 0.08
CA THR A 68 9.64 12.37 -1.31
C THR A 68 9.15 11.07 -1.93
N LYS A 69 9.26 9.94 -1.21
CA LYS A 69 8.73 8.65 -1.68
C LYS A 69 7.21 8.67 -1.88
N CYS A 70 6.47 9.33 -0.99
CA CYS A 70 5.02 9.50 -1.16
C CYS A 70 4.70 10.30 -2.43
N ASP A 71 5.35 11.44 -2.62
CA ASP A 71 5.16 12.30 -3.80
C ASP A 71 5.50 11.54 -5.11
N GLU A 72 6.59 10.75 -5.11
CA GLU A 72 6.99 9.91 -6.25
C GLU A 72 5.97 8.80 -6.55
N TYR A 73 5.43 8.14 -5.53
CA TYR A 73 4.42 7.11 -5.72
C TYR A 73 3.10 7.69 -6.22
N GLU A 74 2.68 8.85 -5.71
CA GLU A 74 1.49 9.56 -6.19
C GLU A 74 1.64 9.94 -7.67
N ALA A 75 2.78 10.52 -8.06
CA ALA A 75 3.06 10.84 -9.46
C ALA A 75 3.06 9.61 -10.37
N LYS A 76 3.57 8.48 -9.88
CA LYS A 76 3.57 7.22 -10.64
C LYS A 76 2.17 6.64 -10.80
N ILE A 77 1.32 6.76 -9.78
CA ILE A 77 -0.09 6.35 -9.86
C ILE A 77 -0.80 7.19 -10.93
N GLU A 78 -0.63 8.51 -10.90
CA GLU A 78 -1.23 9.41 -11.89
C GLU A 78 -0.76 9.06 -13.32
N GLN A 79 0.54 8.83 -13.53
CA GLN A 79 1.06 8.45 -14.84
C GLN A 79 0.47 7.12 -15.33
N LEU A 80 0.39 6.11 -14.47
CA LEU A 80 -0.18 4.80 -14.83
C LEU A 80 -1.68 4.90 -15.13
N GLU A 81 -2.41 5.73 -14.40
CA GLU A 81 -3.83 5.99 -14.67
C GLU A 81 -4.04 6.66 -16.03
N GLN A 82 -3.20 7.65 -16.37
CA GLN A 82 -3.21 8.28 -17.70
C GLN A 82 -2.85 7.30 -18.82
N ASP A 83 -1.84 6.46 -18.62
CA ASP A 83 -1.44 5.45 -19.60
C ASP A 83 -2.57 4.43 -19.83
N ILE A 84 -3.25 4.01 -18.76
CA ILE A 84 -4.42 3.13 -18.84
C ILE A 84 -5.55 3.79 -19.64
N GLU A 85 -5.84 5.07 -19.39
CA GLU A 85 -6.88 5.81 -20.12
C GLU A 85 -6.54 5.94 -21.61
N GLN A 86 -5.30 6.31 -21.95
CA GLN A 86 -4.83 6.42 -23.33
C GLN A 86 -4.89 5.07 -24.06
N LEU A 87 -4.45 3.99 -23.41
CA LEU A 87 -4.50 2.66 -24.00
C LEU A 87 -5.93 2.19 -24.22
N LYS A 88 -6.86 2.48 -23.30
CA LYS A 88 -8.29 2.18 -23.48
C LYS A 88 -8.87 2.94 -24.68
N LEU A 89 -8.57 4.24 -24.81
CA LEU A 89 -9.01 5.04 -25.95
C LEU A 89 -8.45 4.50 -27.28
N ASN A 90 -7.20 4.03 -27.28
CA ASN A 90 -6.58 3.44 -28.46
C ASN A 90 -7.09 2.02 -28.79
N LEU A 91 -7.73 1.33 -27.83
CA LEU A 91 -8.31 0.00 -28.03
C LEU A 91 -9.80 0.02 -28.36
N GLU A 92 -10.52 1.12 -28.13
CA GLU A 92 -11.92 1.24 -28.54
C GLU A 92 -12.00 1.19 -30.08
N PRO A 93 -12.61 0.15 -30.69
CA PRO A 93 -12.80 0.14 -32.13
C PRO A 93 -13.74 1.30 -32.52
N PRO A 94 -13.56 1.91 -33.70
CA PRO A 94 -14.50 2.91 -34.20
C PRO A 94 -15.91 2.29 -34.18
N PRO A 95 -16.95 3.05 -33.78
CA PRO A 95 -18.31 2.54 -33.80
C PRO A 95 -18.59 2.06 -35.22
N ALA A 96 -18.79 0.75 -35.36
CA ALA A 96 -19.32 0.18 -36.59
C ALA A 96 -20.62 0.92 -36.86
N GLU A 97 -20.62 1.73 -37.92
CA GLU A 97 -21.79 2.45 -38.38
C GLU A 97 -22.90 1.40 -38.59
N GLU A 98 -23.94 1.47 -37.76
CA GLU A 98 -25.19 0.76 -37.98
C GLU A 98 -25.83 1.34 -39.25
N GLU A 99 -25.42 0.84 -40.41
CA GLU A 99 -26.18 1.03 -41.65
C GLU A 99 -27.35 0.05 -41.62
N ILE A 100 -28.41 0.50 -40.96
CA ILE A 100 -29.77 -0.01 -41.10
C ILE A 100 -30.17 0.16 -42.58
N VAL A 101 -30.08 -0.90 -43.36
CA VAL A 101 -30.78 -1.01 -44.64
C VAL A 101 -31.67 -2.23 -44.60
N GLY A 102 -32.91 -2.01 -44.20
CA GLY A 102 -33.99 -2.96 -44.43
C GLY A 102 -34.22 -3.10 -45.92
N VAL A 103 -34.24 -4.34 -46.41
CA VAL A 103 -35.03 -4.74 -47.58
C VAL A 103 -35.67 -6.07 -47.25
N ASP A 104 -36.99 -6.04 -47.22
CA ASP A 104 -37.89 -7.16 -47.04
C ASP A 104 -37.60 -8.29 -48.04
N THR A 105 -37.54 -9.53 -47.55
CA THR A 105 -37.95 -10.67 -48.37
C THR A 105 -38.83 -11.60 -47.54
N GLU A 106 -40.08 -11.59 -47.98
CA GLU A 106 -41.24 -12.34 -47.60
C GLU A 106 -41.04 -13.86 -47.65
N ALA A 107 -41.59 -14.52 -46.63
CA ALA A 107 -42.13 -15.89 -46.59
C ALA A 107 -41.22 -17.08 -46.98
N VAL A 108 -41.07 -18.02 -46.06
CA VAL A 108 -41.79 -19.32 -46.04
C VAL A 108 -41.22 -20.17 -44.90
N LEU A 109 -42.04 -20.43 -43.87
CA LEU A 109 -41.97 -21.67 -43.09
C LEU A 109 -42.79 -22.73 -43.84
N PRO A 110 -42.41 -24.01 -43.81
CA PRO A 110 -42.93 -24.84 -42.72
C PRO A 110 -41.98 -25.95 -42.21
N GLU A 111 -42.22 -26.28 -40.94
CA GLU A 111 -42.26 -27.61 -40.31
C GLU A 111 -41.33 -28.71 -40.84
N ASP A 112 -40.40 -29.16 -39.99
CA ASP A 112 -40.47 -30.55 -39.50
C ASP A 112 -39.60 -30.71 -38.24
N VAL A 113 -40.26 -30.98 -37.12
CA VAL A 113 -39.66 -31.44 -35.86
C VAL A 113 -39.92 -32.94 -35.77
N PRO A 114 -38.87 -33.75 -35.55
CA PRO A 114 -39.06 -34.88 -34.66
C PRO A 114 -38.18 -34.78 -33.40
N GLN A 115 -38.87 -34.92 -32.27
CA GLN A 115 -38.35 -35.04 -30.91
C GLN A 115 -37.67 -36.40 -30.71
N GLU A 116 -36.62 -36.47 -29.87
CA GLU A 116 -36.35 -37.68 -29.09
C GLU A 116 -35.64 -37.35 -27.75
N GLU A 117 -36.45 -37.46 -26.69
CA GLU A 117 -36.21 -37.88 -25.30
C GLU A 117 -34.91 -37.54 -24.53
N ALA A 118 -35.10 -36.80 -23.43
CA ALA A 118 -34.26 -36.75 -22.22
C ALA A 118 -34.37 -38.10 -21.45
N PRO A 119 -33.58 -38.45 -20.39
CA PRO A 119 -33.38 -37.59 -19.22
C PRO A 119 -32.10 -37.75 -18.35
N LEU A 120 -31.88 -36.72 -17.52
CA LEU A 120 -31.48 -36.71 -16.09
C LEU A 120 -30.39 -37.68 -15.57
N ALA A 121 -29.34 -37.12 -14.95
CA ALA A 121 -29.07 -37.32 -13.51
C ALA A 121 -27.88 -36.48 -13.03
N GLU A 122 -28.14 -35.65 -12.02
CA GLU A 122 -27.15 -35.14 -11.08
C GLU A 122 -26.50 -36.33 -10.33
N THR A 123 -25.23 -36.23 -9.97
CA THR A 123 -24.73 -36.74 -8.68
C THR A 123 -23.34 -36.18 -8.38
N THR A 124 -23.32 -35.29 -7.38
CA THR A 124 -22.33 -35.22 -6.30
C THR A 124 -21.41 -36.45 -6.19
N THR A 125 -20.11 -36.23 -5.96
CA THR A 125 -19.35 -36.83 -4.86
C THR A 125 -17.94 -36.25 -4.89
N GLY A 126 -17.56 -35.61 -3.79
CA GLY A 126 -16.23 -35.07 -3.59
C GLY A 126 -15.19 -36.17 -3.40
N GLU A 127 -13.94 -35.80 -3.63
CA GLU A 127 -12.79 -36.55 -3.13
C GLU A 127 -11.86 -35.52 -2.49
N GLN A 128 -11.84 -35.52 -1.15
CA GLN A 128 -10.95 -34.76 -0.29
C GLN A 128 -9.87 -35.72 0.21
N LEU A 129 -8.59 -35.41 -0.12
CA LEU A 129 -7.32 -35.70 0.59
C LEU A 129 -6.90 -37.17 0.83
N PRO A 130 -5.58 -37.49 0.81
CA PRO A 130 -4.71 -37.22 1.96
C PRO A 130 -3.32 -36.64 1.65
N PRO A 131 -2.60 -36.17 2.70
CA PRO A 131 -1.29 -35.53 2.60
C PRO A 131 -0.16 -36.55 2.48
N GLN A 132 0.95 -36.17 1.84
CA GLN A 132 2.21 -36.90 1.96
C GLN A 132 3.21 -36.11 2.80
N GLU A 133 3.33 -36.62 4.03
CA GLU A 133 4.49 -36.62 4.91
C GLU A 133 5.77 -36.94 4.12
N ASN A 134 6.81 -36.11 4.26
CA ASN A 134 8.16 -36.65 4.18
C ASN A 134 9.08 -35.94 5.18
N VAL A 135 9.65 -36.80 6.01
CA VAL A 135 10.55 -36.60 7.14
C VAL A 135 11.99 -36.79 6.64
N GLU A 136 12.96 -36.20 7.37
CA GLU A 136 14.43 -36.42 7.32
C GLU A 136 15.17 -35.80 6.11
N GLN A 137 16.28 -35.06 6.28
CA GLN A 137 17.35 -35.11 7.30
C GLN A 137 17.80 -33.72 7.76
#